data_AF-A0A068UQP3-F1
#
_entry.id   AF-A0A068UQP3-F1
#
_cell.length_a   1.000
_cell.length_b   1.000
_cell.length_c   1.000
_cell.angle_alpha   90.00
_cell.angle_beta   90.00
_cell.angle_gamma   90.00
#
_symmetry.space_group_name_H-M   'P 1'
#
loop_
_entity.id
_entity.type
_entity.pdbx_description
1 polymer ?
#
loop_
_entity_poly.entity_id
_entity_poly.type
_entity_poly.pdbx_seq_one_letter_code
_entity_poly.pdbx_strand_id
1 'polypeptide(L)'
;MAAVGASDNINISEITANMKAEGVQSPEMEAIVKALSDDTIWKTIEGFKGKDMSTQEKMINNMMASGGLAELGIPVPEPVNPDDAHVITIAKFVVEKQNENAGTSLVFIQVNGGLQWKIVIGTLYILFLTTQDSKGTYTDHAVVFETFLGQKYLFWYKH
;
A
#
# COMPACT_ATOMS: atom_id res chain seq x y z
N MET A 1 28.11 -8.95 8.32
CA MET A 1 26.72 -9.27 7.96
C MET A 1 26.15 -8.03 7.32
N ALA A 2 26.10 -7.98 5.99
CA ALA A 2 25.50 -6.85 5.29
C ALA A 2 23.99 -6.98 5.46
N ALA A 3 23.39 -6.11 6.27
CA ALA A 3 21.97 -5.83 6.14
C ALA A 3 21.83 -5.15 4.78
N VAL A 4 21.52 -5.95 3.75
CA VAL A 4 20.95 -5.42 2.51
C VAL A 4 19.59 -4.87 2.95
N GLY A 5 19.59 -3.61 3.35
CA GLY A 5 18.37 -2.82 3.44
C GLY A 5 17.85 -2.72 2.03
N ALA A 6 17.02 -3.68 1.63
CA ALA A 6 16.28 -3.60 0.41
C ALA A 6 15.25 -2.49 0.61
N SER A 7 15.63 -1.25 0.30
CA SER A 7 14.70 -0.34 -0.34
C SER A 7 14.32 -1.04 -1.66
N ASP A 8 13.32 -1.92 -1.56
CA ASP A 8 12.79 -2.75 -2.63
C ASP A 8 11.91 -1.88 -3.56
N ASN A 9 12.52 -0.79 -4.04
CA ASN A 9 11.96 0.42 -4.64
C ASN A 9 10.59 0.24 -5.29
N ILE A 10 9.57 0.76 -4.61
CA ILE A 10 8.28 1.08 -5.22
C ILE A 10 8.52 1.84 -6.54
N ASN A 11 7.85 1.42 -7.62
CA ASN A 11 8.02 2.07 -8.91
C ASN A 11 7.03 3.25 -9.03
N ILE A 12 7.42 4.40 -8.50
CA ILE A 12 6.59 5.62 -8.53
C ILE A 12 6.20 6.02 -9.95
N SER A 13 7.11 5.86 -10.91
CA SER A 13 6.85 6.18 -12.31
C SER A 13 5.75 5.29 -12.89
N GLU A 14 5.77 3.99 -12.56
CA GLU A 14 4.73 3.04 -12.98
C GLU A 14 3.39 3.31 -12.30
N ILE A 15 3.38 3.58 -10.99
CA ILE A 15 2.16 3.98 -10.27
C ILE A 15 1.55 5.21 -10.91
N THR A 16 2.36 6.25 -11.16
CA THR A 16 1.91 7.50 -11.77
C THR A 16 1.38 7.28 -13.19
N ALA A 17 2.02 6.41 -13.97
CA ALA A 17 1.56 6.06 -15.31
C ALA A 17 0.22 5.30 -15.28
N ASN A 18 0.07 4.33 -14.38
CA ASN A 18 -1.16 3.54 -14.23
C ASN A 18 -2.31 4.39 -13.70
N MET A 19 -2.07 5.27 -12.72
CA MET A 19 -3.03 6.28 -12.29
C MET A 19 -3.56 7.13 -13.46
N LYS A 20 -2.66 7.60 -14.31
CA LYS A 20 -3.00 8.39 -15.49
C LYS A 20 -3.80 7.58 -16.51
N ALA A 21 -3.43 6.33 -16.75
CA ALA A 21 -4.12 5.44 -17.68
C ALA A 21 -5.55 5.13 -17.24
N GLU A 22 -5.77 4.97 -15.93
CA GLU A 22 -7.09 4.72 -15.34
C GLU A 22 -7.92 6.01 -15.16
N GLY A 23 -7.37 7.18 -15.51
CA GLY A 23 -8.05 8.47 -15.36
C GLY A 23 -8.23 8.91 -13.91
N VAL A 24 -7.50 8.29 -12.97
CA VAL A 24 -7.56 8.59 -11.54
C VAL A 24 -6.39 9.50 -11.19
N GLN A 25 -6.60 10.82 -11.25
CA GLN A 25 -5.57 11.81 -10.93
C GLN A 25 -6.14 12.90 -10.01
N SER A 26 -5.44 13.18 -8.93
CA SER A 26 -5.71 14.34 -8.07
C SER A 26 -4.40 14.85 -7.47
N PRO A 27 -4.32 16.15 -7.12
CA PRO A 27 -3.13 16.69 -6.44
C PRO A 27 -2.81 15.98 -5.13
N GLU A 28 -3.84 15.58 -4.38
CA GLU A 28 -3.69 14.82 -3.13
C GLU A 28 -3.03 13.46 -3.38
N MET A 29 -3.50 12.73 -4.40
CA MET A 29 -2.95 11.41 -4.73
C MET A 29 -1.52 11.50 -5.27
N GLU A 30 -1.21 12.51 -6.10
CA GLU A 30 0.15 12.75 -6.56
C GLU A 30 1.11 13.09 -5.42
N ALA A 31 0.66 13.88 -4.43
CA ALA A 31 1.45 14.21 -3.26
C ALA A 31 1.73 12.96 -2.40
N ILE A 32 0.72 12.12 -2.17
CA ILE A 32 0.88 10.85 -1.44
C ILE A 32 1.86 9.94 -2.19
N VAL A 33 1.64 9.70 -3.48
CA VAL A 33 2.50 8.82 -4.30
C VAL A 33 3.94 9.32 -4.35
N LYS A 34 4.15 10.63 -4.44
CA LYS A 34 5.50 11.21 -4.33
C LYS A 34 6.12 10.92 -2.97
N ALA A 35 5.37 11.02 -1.87
CA ALA A 35 5.89 10.69 -0.55
C ALA A 35 6.20 9.20 -0.37
N LEU A 36 5.57 8.30 -1.13
CA LEU A 36 5.93 6.87 -1.12
C LEU A 36 7.35 6.59 -1.63
N SER A 37 7.98 7.55 -2.32
CA SER A 37 9.41 7.47 -2.65
C SER A 37 10.33 7.60 -1.42
N ASP A 38 9.80 8.04 -0.28
CA ASP A 38 10.54 8.14 0.97
C ASP A 38 10.58 6.77 1.68
N ASP A 39 11.79 6.25 1.88
CA ASP A 39 12.06 5.03 2.64
C ASP A 39 11.44 5.05 4.05
N THR A 40 11.21 6.22 4.64
CA THR A 40 10.64 6.39 5.98
C THR A 40 9.24 5.82 6.07
N ILE A 41 8.42 5.94 5.03
CA ILE A 41 7.08 5.35 4.99
C ILE A 41 7.21 3.84 5.03
N TRP A 42 8.00 3.25 4.14
CA TRP A 42 8.19 1.80 4.07
C TRP A 42 8.76 1.21 5.36
N LYS A 43 9.79 1.83 5.93
CA LYS A 43 10.36 1.45 7.24
C LYS A 43 9.33 1.52 8.36
N THR A 44 8.44 2.51 8.32
CA THR A 44 7.35 2.63 9.29
C THR A 44 6.38 1.46 9.16
N ILE A 45 5.98 1.09 7.93
CA ILE A 45 5.06 -0.03 7.72
C ILE A 45 5.70 -1.38 8.06
N GLU A 46 6.96 -1.61 7.67
CA GLU A 46 7.71 -2.80 8.09
C GLU A 46 7.80 -2.88 9.62
N GLY A 47 7.96 -1.73 10.28
CA GLY A 47 7.96 -1.58 11.73
C GLY A 47 6.65 -2.00 12.40
N PHE A 48 5.54 -2.12 11.68
CA PHE A 48 4.26 -2.57 12.22
C PHE A 48 4.18 -4.07 12.47
N LYS A 49 5.11 -4.86 11.90
CA LYS A 49 5.06 -6.32 11.98
C LYS A 49 4.94 -6.80 13.44
N GLY A 50 3.84 -7.49 13.74
CA GLY A 50 3.55 -8.04 15.07
C GLY A 50 3.17 -7.02 16.14
N LYS A 51 2.87 -5.77 15.76
CA LYS A 51 2.42 -4.71 16.68
C LYS A 51 0.91 -4.53 16.61
N ASP A 52 0.30 -4.18 17.74
CA ASP A 52 -1.10 -3.82 17.81
C ASP A 52 -1.38 -2.46 17.13
N MET A 53 -2.63 -2.23 16.76
CA MET A 53 -3.07 -1.06 16.01
C MET A 53 -2.80 0.26 16.73
N SER A 54 -2.94 0.32 18.07
CA SER A 54 -2.65 1.54 18.82
C SER A 54 -1.16 1.89 18.77
N THR A 55 -0.29 0.88 18.77
CA THR A 55 1.15 1.10 18.59
C THR A 55 1.46 1.58 17.16
N GLN A 56 0.79 1.05 16.15
CA GLN A 56 0.96 1.49 14.76
C GLN A 56 0.52 2.96 14.57
N GLU A 57 -0.63 3.35 15.13
CA GLU A 57 -1.12 4.73 15.13
C GLU A 57 -0.11 5.70 15.78
N LYS A 58 0.47 5.31 16.94
CA LYS A 58 1.51 6.11 17.60
C LYS A 58 2.76 6.27 16.74
N MET A 59 3.18 5.22 16.05
CA MET A 59 4.33 5.28 15.15
C MET A 59 4.10 6.23 13.98
N ILE A 60 2.89 6.21 13.40
CA ILE A 60 2.48 7.14 12.35
C ILE A 60 2.48 8.57 12.89
N ASN A 61 1.84 8.81 14.04
CA ASN A 61 1.78 10.14 14.64
C ASN A 61 3.18 10.72 14.95
N ASN A 62 4.12 9.87 15.37
CA ASN A 62 5.52 10.29 15.58
C ASN A 62 6.23 10.64 14.26
N MET A 63 6.01 9.86 13.19
CA MET A 63 6.52 10.17 11.84
C MET A 63 5.98 11.52 11.34
N MET A 64 4.71 11.84 11.64
CA MET A 64 4.09 13.13 11.31
C MET A 64 4.67 14.29 12.12
N ALA A 65 4.93 14.09 13.41
CA ALA A 65 5.45 15.12 14.32
C ALA A 65 6.87 15.58 13.97
N SER A 66 7.64 14.77 13.25
CA SER A 66 8.98 15.11 12.76
C SER A 66 9.00 15.88 11.43
N GLY A 67 7.85 16.36 10.92
CA GLY A 67 7.77 17.29 9.77
C GLY A 67 7.65 16.65 8.38
N GLY A 68 7.57 15.32 8.26
CA GLY A 68 7.71 14.65 6.95
C GLY A 68 6.52 14.80 5.99
N LEU A 69 5.27 14.63 6.47
CA LEU A 69 4.09 14.56 5.59
C LEU A 69 3.10 15.71 5.78
N ALA A 70 2.95 16.21 7.01
CA ALA A 70 2.03 17.31 7.31
C ALA A 70 2.51 18.63 6.69
N GLU A 71 3.82 18.88 6.65
CA GLU A 71 4.40 20.06 5.98
C GLU A 71 4.24 20.00 4.46
N LEU A 72 4.08 18.80 3.90
CA LEU A 72 3.81 18.57 2.47
C LEU A 72 2.31 18.64 2.12
N GLY A 73 1.45 18.96 3.09
CA GLY A 73 0.00 19.00 2.90
C GLY A 73 -0.62 17.61 2.63
N ILE A 74 0.10 16.54 2.97
CA ILE A 74 -0.34 15.17 2.73
C ILE A 74 -1.20 14.72 3.92
N PRO A 75 -2.39 14.15 3.67
CA PRO A 75 -3.21 13.63 4.77
C PRO A 75 -2.46 12.55 5.55
N VAL A 76 -2.72 12.50 6.86
CA VAL A 76 -2.12 11.49 7.73
C VAL A 76 -2.64 10.12 7.29
N PRO A 77 -1.76 9.13 7.00
CA PRO A 77 -2.23 7.78 6.76
C PRO A 77 -2.79 7.16 8.03
N GLU A 78 -3.73 6.24 7.86
CA GLU A 78 -4.18 5.35 8.94
C GLU A 78 -3.59 3.95 8.72
N PRO A 79 -3.30 3.19 9.78
CA PRO A 79 -2.95 1.80 9.62
C PRO A 79 -4.16 1.02 9.11
N VAL A 80 -3.90 0.08 8.20
CA VAL A 80 -4.93 -0.85 7.72
C VAL A 80 -5.16 -1.92 8.78
N ASN A 81 -6.43 -2.20 9.08
CA ASN A 81 -6.80 -3.35 9.89
C ASN A 81 -6.77 -4.63 9.03
N PRO A 82 -5.86 -5.60 9.28
CA PRO A 82 -5.75 -6.81 8.48
C PRO A 82 -7.00 -7.72 8.56
N ASP A 83 -7.74 -7.64 9.66
CA ASP A 83 -8.94 -8.45 9.92
C ASP A 83 -10.23 -7.79 9.40
N ASP A 84 -10.14 -6.59 8.83
CA ASP A 84 -11.30 -5.89 8.26
C ASP A 84 -11.76 -6.58 6.97
N ALA A 85 -13.04 -6.95 6.92
CA ALA A 85 -13.63 -7.66 5.78
C ALA A 85 -13.55 -6.87 4.46
N HIS A 86 -13.61 -5.54 4.52
CA HIS A 86 -13.47 -4.66 3.36
C HIS A 86 -12.03 -4.67 2.85
N VAL A 87 -11.06 -4.58 3.75
CA VAL A 87 -9.64 -4.67 3.43
C VAL A 87 -9.31 -6.04 2.81
N ILE A 88 -9.83 -7.13 3.38
CA ILE A 88 -9.66 -8.48 2.82
C ILE A 88 -10.24 -8.57 1.41
N THR A 89 -11.38 -7.92 1.16
CA THR A 89 -12.00 -7.86 -0.17
C THR A 89 -11.11 -7.12 -1.18
N ILE A 90 -10.51 -6.00 -0.77
CA ILE A 90 -9.55 -5.26 -1.58
C ILE A 90 -8.31 -6.10 -1.87
N ALA A 91 -7.76 -6.79 -0.86
CA ALA A 91 -6.60 -7.65 -1.02
C ALA A 91 -6.83 -8.81 -2.00
N LYS A 92 -8.02 -9.43 -1.97
CA LYS A 92 -8.40 -10.46 -2.94
C LYS A 92 -8.49 -9.90 -4.36
N PHE A 93 -9.14 -8.74 -4.53
CA PHE A 93 -9.18 -8.04 -5.82
C PHE A 93 -7.78 -7.79 -6.37
N VAL A 94 -6.85 -7.35 -5.52
CA VAL A 94 -5.47 -7.09 -5.90
C VAL A 94 -4.77 -8.34 -6.45
N VAL A 95 -4.89 -9.48 -5.75
CA VAL A 95 -4.27 -10.75 -6.18
C VAL A 95 -4.92 -11.28 -7.46
N GLU A 96 -6.26 -11.19 -7.58
CA GLU A 96 -6.98 -11.55 -8.81
C GLU A 96 -6.51 -10.70 -9.99
N LYS A 97 -6.45 -9.37 -9.82
CA LYS A 97 -6.03 -8.45 -10.87
C LYS A 97 -4.57 -8.67 -11.27
N GLN A 98 -3.70 -8.98 -10.31
CA GLN A 98 -2.32 -9.35 -10.62
C GLN A 98 -2.23 -10.63 -11.44
N ASN A 99 -3.01 -11.65 -11.09
CA ASN A 99 -3.07 -12.90 -11.84
C ASN A 99 -3.55 -12.68 -13.28
N GLU A 100 -4.57 -11.84 -13.49
CA GLU A 100 -5.02 -11.45 -14.83
C GLU A 100 -3.92 -10.73 -15.62
N ASN A 101 -3.23 -9.77 -15.01
CA ASN A 101 -2.26 -8.92 -15.69
C ASN A 101 -0.96 -9.66 -16.02
N ALA A 102 -0.48 -10.51 -15.12
CA ALA A 102 0.82 -11.19 -15.23
C ALA A 102 0.71 -12.65 -15.71
N GLY A 103 -0.51 -13.18 -15.86
CA GLY A 103 -0.73 -14.59 -16.20
C GLY A 103 -0.27 -15.55 -15.09
N THR A 104 -0.35 -15.12 -13.84
CA THR A 104 0.05 -15.90 -12.66
C THR A 104 -1.15 -16.61 -12.01
N SER A 105 -0.86 -17.50 -11.05
CA SER A 105 -1.88 -18.24 -10.29
C SER A 105 -1.62 -18.13 -8.78
N LEU A 106 -1.39 -16.90 -8.30
CA LEU A 106 -1.18 -16.61 -6.88
C LEU A 106 -2.47 -16.84 -6.09
N VAL A 107 -2.35 -17.48 -4.94
CA VAL A 107 -3.43 -17.68 -3.97
C VAL A 107 -3.25 -16.69 -2.83
N PHE A 108 -4.25 -15.85 -2.58
CA PHE A 108 -4.28 -14.96 -1.42
C PHE A 108 -4.40 -15.77 -0.12
N ILE A 109 -3.53 -15.50 0.86
CA ILE A 109 -3.55 -16.15 2.17
C ILE A 109 -4.10 -15.19 3.23
N GLN A 110 -3.46 -14.03 3.42
CA GLN A 110 -3.86 -13.03 4.42
C GLN A 110 -3.29 -11.64 4.11
N VAL A 111 -3.88 -10.63 4.74
CA VAL A 111 -3.27 -9.30 4.87
C VAL A 111 -2.34 -9.32 6.08
N ASN A 112 -1.12 -8.83 5.92
CA ASN A 112 -0.14 -8.70 7.00
C ASN A 112 -0.18 -7.30 7.63
N GLY A 113 -0.63 -6.29 6.89
CA GLY A 113 -0.68 -4.90 7.31
C GLY A 113 -0.72 -3.95 6.12
N GLY A 114 -0.65 -2.65 6.41
CA GLY A 114 -0.68 -1.63 5.37
C GLY A 114 -0.96 -0.23 5.90
N LEU A 115 -1.03 0.72 4.99
CA LEU A 115 -1.51 2.08 5.23
C LEU A 115 -2.66 2.41 4.29
N GLN A 116 -3.55 3.28 4.75
CA GLN A 116 -4.61 3.85 3.95
C GLN A 116 -4.63 5.37 4.05
N TRP A 117 -4.88 6.03 2.93
CA TRP A 117 -5.15 7.46 2.86
C TRP A 117 -6.56 7.69 2.32
N LYS A 118 -7.41 8.30 3.14
CA LYS A 118 -8.73 8.76 2.73
C LYS A 118 -8.57 10.15 2.11
N ILE A 119 -8.84 10.23 0.80
CA ILE A 119 -8.79 11.45 0.01
C ILE A 119 -10.17 11.74 -0.58
N VAL A 120 -10.38 12.94 -1.13
CA VAL A 120 -11.72 13.37 -1.59
C VAL A 120 -12.31 12.41 -2.63
N ILE A 121 -11.45 11.84 -3.49
CA ILE A 121 -11.86 10.97 -4.60
C ILE A 121 -11.98 9.49 -4.22
N GLY A 122 -11.57 9.08 -3.02
CA GLY A 122 -11.53 7.68 -2.61
C GLY A 122 -10.49 7.35 -1.55
N THR A 123 -10.09 6.09 -1.46
CA THR A 123 -9.09 5.61 -0.52
C THR A 123 -7.93 4.96 -1.26
N LEU A 124 -6.71 5.42 -1.01
CA LEU A 124 -5.49 4.78 -1.49
C LEU A 124 -4.97 3.84 -0.41
N TYR A 125 -4.74 2.58 -0.77
CA TYR A 125 -4.21 1.55 0.13
C TYR A 125 -2.83 1.10 -0.34
N ILE A 126 -1.95 0.88 0.63
CA ILE A 126 -0.70 0.15 0.47
C ILE A 126 -0.83 -1.10 1.33
N LEU A 127 -0.76 -2.26 0.70
CA LEU A 127 -1.01 -3.54 1.37
C LEU A 127 0.24 -4.41 1.34
N PHE A 128 0.49 -5.07 2.47
CA PHE A 128 1.43 -6.18 2.60
C PHE A 128 0.61 -7.45 2.68
N LEU A 129 0.79 -8.34 1.72
CA LEU A 129 -0.02 -9.54 1.56
C LEU A 129 0.87 -10.77 1.72
N THR A 130 0.32 -11.84 2.27
CA THR A 130 0.90 -13.17 2.09
C THR A 130 0.18 -13.85 0.95
N THR A 131 0.92 -14.28 -0.05
CA THR A 131 0.41 -15.08 -1.17
C THR A 131 1.15 -16.40 -1.27
N GLN A 132 0.58 -17.34 -2.01
CA GLN A 132 1.19 -18.65 -2.24
C GLN A 132 1.04 -19.07 -3.70
N ASP A 133 2.08 -19.71 -4.23
CA ASP A 133 2.04 -20.37 -5.53
C ASP A 133 2.59 -21.82 -5.42
N SER A 134 2.86 -22.45 -6.57
CA SER A 134 3.44 -23.80 -6.63
C SER A 134 4.86 -23.93 -6.06
N LYS A 135 5.59 -22.82 -5.90
CA LYS A 135 6.99 -22.75 -5.48
C LYS A 135 7.13 -22.39 -4.00
N GLY A 136 6.17 -21.67 -3.42
CA GLY A 136 6.20 -21.35 -2.00
C GLY A 136 5.23 -20.25 -1.57
N THR A 137 5.49 -19.72 -0.38
CA THR A 137 4.76 -18.62 0.23
C THR A 137 5.62 -17.35 0.18
N TYR A 138 5.01 -16.24 -0.24
CA TYR A 138 5.68 -14.98 -0.51
C TYR A 138 5.03 -13.83 0.25
N THR A 139 5.79 -12.76 0.45
CA THR A 139 5.28 -11.49 1.00
C THR A 139 5.25 -10.48 -0.13
N ASP A 140 4.04 -10.13 -0.54
CA ASP A 140 3.80 -9.29 -1.70
C ASP A 140 3.38 -7.89 -1.25
N HIS A 141 3.67 -6.91 -2.10
CA HIS A 141 3.34 -5.51 -1.88
C HIS A 141 2.42 -5.02 -2.98
N ALA A 142 1.40 -4.24 -2.60
CA ALA A 142 0.47 -3.69 -3.57
C ALA A 142 0.08 -2.26 -3.25
N VAL A 143 -0.11 -1.47 -4.31
CA VAL A 143 -0.74 -0.14 -4.25
C VAL A 143 -2.05 -0.22 -5.02
N VAL A 144 -3.15 -0.01 -4.31
CA VAL A 144 -4.52 -0.11 -4.85
C VAL A 144 -5.33 1.09 -4.43
N PHE A 145 -6.14 1.59 -5.34
CA PHE A 145 -7.04 2.71 -5.08
C PHE A 145 -8.49 2.28 -5.24
N GLU A 146 -9.33 2.70 -4.31
CA GLU A 146 -10.78 2.52 -4.36
C GLU A 146 -11.46 3.89 -4.41
N THR A 147 -12.26 4.16 -5.46
CA THR A 147 -13.04 5.39 -5.53
C THR A 147 -14.16 5.40 -4.49
N PHE A 148 -14.71 6.58 -4.19
CA PHE A 148 -15.92 6.69 -3.35
C PHE A 148 -17.14 5.94 -3.94
N LEU A 149 -17.12 5.60 -5.23
CA LEU A 149 -18.14 4.78 -5.91
C LEU A 149 -17.85 3.28 -5.83
N GLY A 150 -16.76 2.86 -5.16
CA GLY A 150 -16.38 1.46 -4.96
C GLY A 150 -15.61 0.83 -6.13
N GLN A 151 -15.24 1.61 -7.15
CA GLN A 151 -14.38 1.14 -8.25
C GLN A 151 -12.95 0.98 -7.75
N LYS A 152 -12.31 -0.14 -8.08
CA LYS A 152 -10.97 -0.48 -7.60
C LYS A 152 -9.97 -0.50 -8.76
N TYR A 153 -8.78 0.00 -8.51
CA TYR A 153 -7.70 0.12 -9.46
C TYR A 153 -6.39 -0.38 -8.84
N LEU A 154 -5.78 -1.40 -9.44
CA LEU A 154 -4.45 -1.86 -9.06
C LEU A 154 -3.42 -0.99 -9.79
N PHE A 155 -2.72 -0.14 -9.05
CA PHE A 155 -1.69 0.73 -9.65
C PHE A 155 -0.32 0.10 -9.67
N TRP A 156 -0.01 -0.79 -8.72
CA TRP A 156 1.27 -1.47 -8.68
C TRP A 156 1.21 -2.72 -7.83
N TYR A 157 1.99 -3.72 -8.23
CA TYR A 157 2.14 -4.98 -7.52
C TYR A 157 3.58 -5.46 -7.60
N LYS A 158 4.09 -6.01 -6.50
CA LYS A 158 5.38 -6.70 -6.44
C LYS A 158 5.23 -8.01 -5.69
N HIS A 159 5.54 -9.09 -6.39
CA HIS A 159 5.69 -10.44 -5.88
C HIS A 159 7.15 -10.69 -5.50
#